data_AF-A0A2P7RU48-F1
#
_entry.id   AF-A0A2P7RU48-F1
#
_cell.length_a   1.000
_cell.length_b   1.000
_cell.length_c   1.000
_cell.angle_alpha   90.00
_cell.angle_beta   90.00
_cell.angle_gamma   90.00
#
_symmetry.space_group_name_H-M   'P 1'
#
loop_
_entity.id
_entity.type
_entity.pdbx_description
1 polymer ?
#
loop_
_entity_poly.entity_id
_entity_poly.type
_entity_poly.pdbx_seq_one_letter_code
_entity_poly.pdbx_strand_id
1 'polypeptide(L)'
;MALIKGTNGGEVIRGTTASDEIYGFGGNDRIYGYEGHDLVSGGAGNDTLYGGSGDDDIYGDSGINTLYGGSGADWFRSSDRSTGLSDDFIADFELGQDRIDLREWGVSDFSQVQALLGNTSDGGSLLNAYYGGVNHVIEIADVTRGEFVSADFVFDGSTRGRDIAGTNSADVLFGGRGHDLIDGNGGSDKLLGGLGDDDIYGESGNDQIWGGVGSDLMSGGSGDDVFRFVSVSEMTSASGRDVIADFQINDGAGYDDLIDLSKLDADLTRAGNQAFDFIGRDSFVANSPGELRYTYNSAGDTVIVGNIDNDTSAEFQIVLIGRHVLDVSDFIV
;
A
#
# COMPACT_ATOMS: atom_id res chain seq x y z
N MET A 1 -20.54 25.17 -17.00
CA MET A 1 -21.19 24.08 -16.26
C MET A 1 -22.45 23.65 -16.95
N ALA A 2 -22.26 22.86 -18.01
CA ALA A 2 -23.30 22.00 -18.52
C ALA A 2 -23.28 20.66 -17.78
N LEU A 3 -24.44 20.01 -17.72
CA LEU A 3 -24.57 18.63 -17.28
C LEU A 3 -24.91 17.79 -18.52
N ILE A 4 -24.03 16.88 -18.88
CA ILE A 4 -24.11 16.06 -20.08
C ILE A 4 -24.20 14.60 -19.65
N LYS A 5 -25.18 13.89 -20.22
CA LYS A 5 -25.52 12.54 -19.84
C LYS A 5 -25.67 11.68 -21.09
N GLY A 6 -24.88 10.61 -21.15
CA GLY A 6 -24.99 9.54 -22.13
C GLY A 6 -26.17 8.63 -21.88
N THR A 7 -26.11 7.43 -22.43
CA THR A 7 -27.11 6.37 -22.22
C THR A 7 -26.43 5.06 -21.80
N ASN A 8 -27.10 3.92 -21.96
CA ASN A 8 -26.51 2.62 -21.64
C ASN A 8 -25.86 1.96 -22.88
N GLY A 9 -25.58 2.72 -23.94
CA GLY A 9 -24.91 2.22 -25.14
C GLY A 9 -23.70 3.06 -25.47
N GLY A 10 -22.70 2.46 -26.13
CA GLY A 10 -21.45 3.14 -26.44
C GLY A 10 -21.62 4.36 -27.36
N GLU A 11 -21.07 5.49 -26.94
CA GLU A 11 -21.32 6.81 -27.49
C GLU A 11 -20.03 7.62 -27.72
N VAL A 12 -20.17 8.72 -28.45
CA VAL A 12 -19.14 9.76 -28.50
C VAL A 12 -19.73 11.04 -27.90
N ILE A 13 -19.35 11.32 -26.66
CA ILE A 13 -19.86 12.43 -25.87
C ILE A 13 -18.86 13.58 -25.92
N ARG A 14 -19.36 14.81 -26.04
CA ARG A 14 -18.55 16.02 -26.20
C ARG A 14 -19.05 17.10 -25.25
N GLY A 15 -18.14 17.56 -24.40
CA GLY A 15 -18.28 18.73 -23.56
C GLY A 15 -18.26 20.03 -24.36
N THR A 16 -18.08 21.11 -23.64
CA THR A 16 -18.00 22.48 -24.12
C THR A 16 -16.63 23.06 -23.78
N THR A 17 -16.40 24.34 -24.05
CA THR A 17 -15.13 25.00 -23.65
C THR A 17 -15.20 25.60 -22.24
N ALA A 18 -16.13 25.11 -21.41
CA ALA A 18 -16.31 25.55 -20.04
C ALA A 18 -16.44 24.30 -19.19
N SER A 19 -16.09 24.41 -17.89
CA SER A 19 -16.28 23.34 -16.91
C SER A 19 -17.62 22.62 -17.08
N ASP A 20 -17.61 21.31 -17.18
CA ASP A 20 -18.77 20.47 -17.42
C ASP A 20 -18.81 19.27 -16.45
N GLU A 21 -20.00 18.71 -16.27
CA GLU A 21 -20.17 17.39 -15.66
C GLU A 21 -20.66 16.42 -16.74
N ILE A 22 -19.88 15.39 -17.04
CA ILE A 22 -20.11 14.48 -18.15
C ILE A 22 -20.14 13.04 -17.62
N TYR A 23 -21.26 12.35 -17.87
CA TYR A 23 -21.46 10.96 -17.45
C TYR A 23 -21.81 10.09 -18.67
N GLY A 24 -20.99 9.08 -18.96
CA GLY A 24 -21.24 8.08 -20.02
C GLY A 24 -22.38 7.13 -19.68
N PHE A 25 -22.42 6.70 -18.41
CA PHE A 25 -23.31 5.68 -17.82
C PHE A 25 -22.97 4.25 -18.23
N GLY A 26 -23.29 3.79 -19.43
CA GLY A 26 -23.04 2.39 -19.77
C GLY A 26 -22.75 2.20 -21.25
N GLY A 27 -22.00 1.15 -21.56
CA GLY A 27 -21.46 0.95 -22.91
C GLY A 27 -19.99 1.35 -22.96
N ASN A 28 -19.41 1.29 -24.15
CA ASN A 28 -18.02 1.68 -24.35
C ASN A 28 -18.01 3.07 -25.00
N ASP A 29 -17.75 4.07 -24.19
CA ASP A 29 -17.87 5.48 -24.52
C ASP A 29 -16.53 6.10 -24.88
N ARG A 30 -16.62 7.17 -25.67
CA ARG A 30 -15.50 8.06 -25.94
C ARG A 30 -15.91 9.48 -25.55
N ILE A 31 -15.36 9.97 -24.45
CA ILE A 31 -15.79 11.22 -23.82
C ILE A 31 -14.68 12.26 -23.94
N TYR A 32 -15.05 13.48 -24.34
CA TYR A 32 -14.13 14.63 -24.40
C TYR A 32 -14.67 15.77 -23.55
N GLY A 33 -13.93 16.22 -22.53
CA GLY A 33 -14.23 17.41 -21.73
C GLY A 33 -14.00 18.70 -22.52
N TYR A 34 -12.82 18.80 -23.14
CA TYR A 34 -12.28 19.95 -23.90
C TYR A 34 -11.56 20.98 -23.05
N GLU A 35 -12.15 22.16 -22.80
CA GLU A 35 -11.51 23.21 -22.00
C GLU A 35 -12.36 23.45 -20.76
N GLY A 36 -11.73 23.74 -19.63
CA GLY A 36 -12.42 23.97 -18.37
C GLY A 36 -11.97 22.98 -17.31
N HIS A 37 -12.55 23.11 -16.12
CA HIS A 37 -12.39 22.09 -15.08
C HIS A 37 -13.58 21.15 -15.18
N ASP A 38 -13.37 19.99 -15.76
CA ASP A 38 -14.41 19.03 -16.10
C ASP A 38 -14.44 17.86 -15.11
N LEU A 39 -15.63 17.37 -14.81
CA LEU A 39 -15.84 16.06 -14.22
C LEU A 39 -16.24 15.11 -15.35
N VAL A 40 -15.43 14.08 -15.59
CA VAL A 40 -15.65 13.08 -16.65
C VAL A 40 -15.74 11.68 -16.04
N SER A 41 -16.91 11.06 -16.15
CA SER A 41 -17.17 9.69 -15.67
C SER A 41 -17.58 8.79 -16.84
N GLY A 42 -16.89 7.67 -17.02
CA GLY A 42 -17.19 6.67 -18.04
C GLY A 42 -18.43 5.84 -17.68
N GLY A 43 -18.50 5.38 -16.43
CA GLY A 43 -19.55 4.49 -15.96
C GLY A 43 -19.21 3.01 -16.19
N ALA A 44 -20.08 2.28 -16.87
CA ALA A 44 -19.95 0.84 -17.04
C ALA A 44 -19.57 0.46 -18.46
N GLY A 45 -18.37 -0.09 -18.63
CA GLY A 45 -17.88 -0.57 -19.91
C GLY A 45 -16.43 -0.17 -20.11
N ASN A 46 -15.93 -0.33 -21.33
CA ASN A 46 -14.54 0.00 -21.63
C ASN A 46 -14.48 1.36 -22.30
N ASP A 47 -14.17 2.38 -21.52
CA ASP A 47 -14.29 3.77 -21.95
C ASP A 47 -12.93 4.38 -22.34
N THR A 48 -12.98 5.43 -23.16
CA THR A 48 -11.82 6.30 -23.40
C THR A 48 -12.18 7.73 -23.05
N LEU A 49 -11.53 8.27 -22.03
CA LEU A 49 -11.86 9.56 -21.43
C LEU A 49 -10.74 10.55 -21.69
N TYR A 50 -11.09 11.76 -22.14
CA TYR A 50 -10.18 12.88 -22.32
C TYR A 50 -10.70 14.06 -21.49
N GLY A 51 -9.95 14.48 -20.46
CA GLY A 51 -10.22 15.73 -19.73
C GLY A 51 -10.03 16.92 -20.66
N GLY A 52 -8.79 17.16 -21.09
CA GLY A 52 -8.45 18.14 -22.10
C GLY A 52 -7.55 19.23 -21.53
N SER A 53 -8.04 20.46 -21.44
CA SER A 53 -7.29 21.58 -20.86
C SER A 53 -8.02 22.14 -19.65
N GLY A 54 -7.30 22.25 -18.54
CA GLY A 54 -7.82 22.67 -17.25
C GLY A 54 -7.51 21.60 -16.22
N ASP A 55 -7.97 21.80 -14.99
CA ASP A 55 -7.73 20.84 -13.92
C ASP A 55 -8.97 19.94 -13.83
N ASP A 56 -8.88 18.70 -14.30
CA ASP A 56 -10.01 17.80 -14.51
C ASP A 56 -10.11 16.67 -13.47
N ASP A 57 -11.34 16.20 -13.20
CA ASP A 57 -11.63 15.03 -12.37
C ASP A 57 -12.12 13.87 -13.26
N ILE A 58 -11.33 12.80 -13.37
CA ILE A 58 -11.58 11.70 -14.31
C ILE A 58 -11.84 10.39 -13.55
N TYR A 59 -13.00 9.79 -13.79
CA TYR A 59 -13.45 8.50 -13.24
C TYR A 59 -13.62 7.49 -14.37
N GLY A 60 -12.77 6.46 -14.40
CA GLY A 60 -12.95 5.32 -15.29
C GLY A 60 -14.16 4.46 -14.89
N ASP A 61 -14.51 4.45 -13.60
CA ASP A 61 -15.57 3.63 -13.02
C ASP A 61 -15.31 2.13 -13.25
N SER A 62 -16.23 1.39 -13.88
CA SER A 62 -16.12 -0.07 -14.03
C SER A 62 -15.81 -0.46 -15.47
N GLY A 63 -14.99 -1.49 -15.64
CA GLY A 63 -14.50 -1.98 -16.92
C GLY A 63 -13.01 -1.72 -17.10
N ILE A 64 -12.56 -1.72 -18.35
CA ILE A 64 -11.17 -1.48 -18.71
C ILE A 64 -11.08 -0.16 -19.47
N ASN A 65 -10.54 0.87 -18.84
CA ASN A 65 -10.61 2.23 -19.34
C ASN A 65 -9.25 2.77 -19.77
N THR A 66 -9.27 3.75 -20.66
CA THR A 66 -8.09 4.55 -21.02
C THR A 66 -8.37 6.01 -20.70
N LEU A 67 -7.54 6.59 -19.85
CA LEU A 67 -7.73 7.92 -19.28
C LEU A 67 -6.61 8.85 -19.76
N TYR A 68 -7.01 10.04 -20.22
CA TYR A 68 -6.11 11.12 -20.60
C TYR A 68 -6.51 12.39 -19.83
N GLY A 69 -5.61 12.91 -19.01
CA GLY A 69 -5.78 14.18 -18.31
C GLY A 69 -5.68 15.34 -19.28
N GLY A 70 -4.58 15.38 -20.02
CA GLY A 70 -4.26 16.43 -20.96
C GLY A 70 -3.34 17.47 -20.31
N SER A 71 -3.80 18.72 -20.20
CA SER A 71 -2.98 19.82 -19.68
C SER A 71 -3.68 20.50 -18.50
N GLY A 72 -2.94 20.77 -17.43
CA GLY A 72 -3.53 21.21 -16.16
C GLY A 72 -3.34 20.13 -15.10
N ALA A 73 -3.69 20.43 -13.85
CA ALA A 73 -3.50 19.48 -12.76
C ALA A 73 -4.69 18.52 -12.68
N ASP A 74 -4.53 17.29 -13.16
CA ASP A 74 -5.65 16.37 -13.27
C ASP A 74 -5.74 15.38 -12.09
N TRP A 75 -6.95 14.96 -11.76
CA TRP A 75 -7.25 13.95 -10.75
C TRP A 75 -7.82 12.70 -11.40
N PHE A 76 -7.03 11.64 -11.43
CA PHE A 76 -7.47 10.30 -11.82
C PHE A 76 -8.01 9.58 -10.59
N ARG A 77 -9.30 9.24 -10.62
CA ARG A 77 -10.05 8.83 -9.43
C ARG A 77 -10.24 7.32 -9.44
N SER A 78 -9.76 6.65 -8.38
CA SER A 78 -9.99 5.22 -8.20
C SER A 78 -11.47 4.92 -7.99
N SER A 79 -11.94 3.83 -8.59
CA SER A 79 -13.28 3.31 -8.35
C SER A 79 -13.35 2.46 -7.07
N ASP A 80 -14.55 2.39 -6.49
CA ASP A 80 -14.86 1.45 -5.39
C ASP A 80 -14.44 0.01 -5.75
N ARG A 81 -13.83 -0.69 -4.77
CA ARG A 81 -13.40 -2.09 -4.88
C ARG A 81 -14.58 -3.06 -4.78
N SER A 82 -15.54 -2.92 -5.69
CA SER A 82 -16.72 -3.77 -5.79
C SER A 82 -16.46 -5.01 -6.65
N THR A 83 -17.46 -5.88 -6.85
CA THR A 83 -17.28 -7.13 -7.64
C THR A 83 -17.05 -6.91 -9.14
N GLY A 84 -17.08 -5.67 -9.64
CA GLY A 84 -16.78 -5.34 -11.03
C GLY A 84 -15.30 -5.04 -11.21
N LEU A 85 -14.72 -5.48 -12.33
CA LEU A 85 -13.38 -5.06 -12.75
C LEU A 85 -13.34 -3.53 -12.89
N SER A 86 -12.25 -2.91 -12.47
CA SER A 86 -11.96 -1.48 -12.66
C SER A 86 -10.47 -1.35 -12.96
N ASP A 87 -10.11 -1.64 -14.21
CA ASP A 87 -8.73 -1.63 -14.70
C ASP A 87 -8.53 -0.37 -15.54
N ASP A 88 -7.95 0.66 -14.94
CA ASP A 88 -7.74 1.95 -15.60
C ASP A 88 -6.31 2.07 -16.10
N PHE A 89 -6.13 2.51 -17.34
CA PHE A 89 -4.85 2.86 -17.93
C PHE A 89 -4.75 4.38 -18.10
N ILE A 90 -3.90 5.00 -17.29
CA ILE A 90 -3.58 6.43 -17.36
C ILE A 90 -2.44 6.61 -18.36
N ALA A 91 -2.74 7.28 -19.47
CA ALA A 91 -1.87 7.29 -20.65
C ALA A 91 -0.92 8.50 -20.71
N ASP A 92 -1.14 9.56 -19.94
CA ASP A 92 -0.40 10.81 -20.04
C ASP A 92 -0.08 11.50 -18.69
N PHE A 93 0.01 10.72 -17.61
CA PHE A 93 0.27 11.25 -16.26
C PHE A 93 1.52 12.16 -16.18
N GLU A 94 1.34 13.40 -15.74
CA GLU A 94 2.41 14.37 -15.56
C GLU A 94 2.83 14.49 -14.08
N LEU A 95 4.00 13.92 -13.73
CA LEU A 95 4.56 13.97 -12.37
C LEU A 95 4.64 15.39 -11.80
N GLY A 96 4.27 15.56 -10.53
CA GLY A 96 4.27 16.84 -9.84
C GLY A 96 3.09 17.75 -10.20
N GLN A 97 2.35 17.46 -11.27
CA GLN A 97 1.16 18.19 -11.71
C GLN A 97 -0.11 17.39 -11.43
N ASP A 98 -0.17 16.15 -11.94
CA ASP A 98 -1.34 15.28 -11.83
C ASP A 98 -1.36 14.49 -10.53
N ARG A 99 -2.52 13.95 -10.20
CA ARG A 99 -2.79 13.25 -8.95
C ARG A 99 -3.61 11.99 -9.19
N ILE A 100 -3.25 10.92 -8.49
CA ILE A 100 -4.06 9.70 -8.42
C ILE A 100 -4.76 9.68 -7.06
N ASP A 101 -6.08 9.69 -7.09
CA ASP A 101 -6.90 9.67 -5.89
C ASP A 101 -7.29 8.25 -5.52
N LEU A 102 -6.78 7.79 -4.38
CA LEU A 102 -6.94 6.43 -3.87
C LEU A 102 -7.86 6.37 -2.65
N ARG A 103 -8.62 7.45 -2.40
CA ARG A 103 -9.52 7.55 -1.23
C ARG A 103 -10.57 6.43 -1.20
N GLU A 104 -11.13 6.08 -2.35
CA GLU A 104 -12.16 5.03 -2.44
C GLU A 104 -11.60 3.63 -2.16
N TRP A 105 -10.30 3.42 -2.36
CA TRP A 105 -9.65 2.17 -1.92
C TRP A 105 -9.40 2.14 -0.41
N GLY A 106 -9.41 3.30 0.25
CA GLY A 106 -9.14 3.46 1.66
C GLY A 106 -7.66 3.66 2.00
N VAL A 107 -6.80 3.91 1.00
CA VAL A 107 -5.36 4.14 1.17
C VAL A 107 -5.11 5.45 1.91
N SER A 108 -4.39 5.40 3.03
CA SER A 108 -4.22 6.51 3.98
C SER A 108 -2.88 7.24 3.88
N ASP A 109 -1.87 6.61 3.27
CA ASP A 109 -0.52 7.15 3.21
C ASP A 109 0.32 6.53 2.08
N PHE A 110 1.52 7.08 1.87
CA PHE A 110 2.38 6.70 0.76
C PHE A 110 3.10 5.36 0.95
N SER A 111 3.32 4.89 2.18
CA SER A 111 3.94 3.59 2.43
C SER A 111 3.05 2.45 1.91
N GLN A 112 1.74 2.60 2.06
CA GLN A 112 0.77 1.67 1.50
C GLN A 112 0.86 1.63 -0.03
N VAL A 113 0.98 2.78 -0.70
CA VAL A 113 1.19 2.86 -2.16
C VAL A 113 2.48 2.12 -2.57
N GLN A 114 3.57 2.30 -1.82
CA GLN A 114 4.84 1.63 -2.12
C GLN A 114 4.73 0.10 -2.08
N ALA A 115 3.86 -0.45 -1.24
CA ALA A 115 3.58 -1.88 -1.17
C ALA A 115 2.70 -2.41 -2.33
N LEU A 116 1.97 -1.53 -3.01
CA LEU A 116 1.16 -1.84 -4.19
C LEU A 116 1.94 -1.72 -5.49
N LEU A 117 2.92 -0.82 -5.54
CA LEU A 117 3.63 -0.45 -6.77
C LEU A 117 4.35 -1.65 -7.41
N GLY A 118 3.79 -2.09 -8.52
CA GLY A 118 4.38 -3.02 -9.48
C GLY A 118 5.07 -2.29 -10.63
N ASN A 119 5.80 -3.06 -11.45
CA ASN A 119 6.28 -2.58 -12.74
C ASN A 119 5.47 -3.26 -13.84
N THR A 120 5.19 -2.52 -14.91
CA THR A 120 4.66 -3.12 -16.14
C THR A 120 5.82 -3.63 -17.00
N SER A 121 5.51 -4.47 -17.99
CA SER A 121 6.54 -5.04 -18.88
C SER A 121 7.16 -4.03 -19.85
N ASP A 122 6.46 -2.91 -20.08
CA ASP A 122 6.86 -1.84 -21.01
C ASP A 122 7.55 -0.66 -20.31
N GLY A 123 7.75 -0.74 -18.99
CA GLY A 123 8.55 0.23 -18.23
C GLY A 123 7.75 1.29 -17.48
N GLY A 124 6.42 1.22 -17.53
CA GLY A 124 5.52 1.95 -16.63
C GLY A 124 5.39 1.29 -15.25
N SER A 125 4.34 1.70 -14.53
CA SER A 125 4.02 1.23 -13.19
C SER A 125 2.56 0.85 -13.07
N LEU A 126 2.24 0.05 -12.07
CA LEU A 126 0.85 -0.28 -11.77
C LEU A 126 0.63 -0.33 -10.27
N LEU A 127 -0.59 -0.02 -9.86
CA LEU A 127 -1.14 -0.30 -8.55
C LEU A 127 -2.19 -1.40 -8.73
N ASN A 128 -2.16 -2.43 -7.90
CA ASN A 128 -3.24 -3.43 -7.89
C ASN A 128 -3.76 -3.61 -6.45
N ALA A 129 -4.96 -3.09 -6.21
CA ALA A 129 -5.68 -3.23 -4.96
C ALA A 129 -6.63 -4.44 -5.02
N TYR A 130 -6.06 -5.62 -5.28
CA TYR A 130 -6.80 -6.87 -5.44
C TYR A 130 -7.74 -7.14 -4.25
N TYR A 131 -9.00 -7.48 -4.52
CA TYR A 131 -9.99 -7.71 -3.47
C TYR A 131 -11.09 -8.66 -3.95
N GLY A 132 -11.47 -9.63 -3.11
CA GLY A 132 -12.58 -10.55 -3.35
C GLY A 132 -12.43 -11.38 -4.63
N GLY A 133 -11.20 -11.67 -5.05
CA GLY A 133 -10.91 -12.41 -6.27
C GLY A 133 -10.82 -11.55 -7.54
N VAL A 134 -10.97 -10.22 -7.42
CA VAL A 134 -11.06 -9.27 -8.54
C VAL A 134 -9.88 -8.29 -8.52
N ASN A 135 -9.35 -8.01 -9.71
CA ASN A 135 -8.33 -6.99 -9.91
C ASN A 135 -8.96 -5.59 -9.90
N HIS A 136 -8.29 -4.67 -9.21
CA HIS A 136 -8.56 -3.25 -9.26
C HIS A 136 -7.24 -2.57 -9.58
N VAL A 137 -7.00 -2.36 -10.87
CA VAL A 137 -5.70 -1.93 -11.38
C VAL A 137 -5.75 -0.47 -11.82
N ILE A 138 -4.74 0.29 -11.43
CA ILE A 138 -4.40 1.54 -12.10
C ILE A 138 -3.02 1.34 -12.71
N GLU A 139 -2.94 1.31 -14.02
CA GLU A 139 -1.71 1.26 -14.80
C GLU A 139 -1.35 2.68 -15.25
N ILE A 140 -0.08 3.06 -15.11
CA ILE A 140 0.43 4.38 -15.44
C ILE A 140 1.54 4.24 -16.47
N ALA A 141 1.31 4.81 -17.66
CA ALA A 141 2.27 4.83 -18.73
C ALA A 141 3.49 5.70 -18.40
N ASP A 142 4.68 5.26 -18.85
CA ASP A 142 5.91 6.04 -18.88
C ASP A 142 6.40 6.65 -17.54
N VAL A 143 5.82 6.23 -16.41
CA VAL A 143 6.26 6.62 -15.06
C VAL A 143 6.70 5.37 -14.30
N THR A 144 7.96 5.36 -13.86
CA THR A 144 8.49 4.25 -13.06
C THR A 144 8.10 4.42 -11.59
N ARG A 145 7.94 3.30 -10.88
CA ARG A 145 7.53 3.30 -9.46
C ARG A 145 8.44 4.13 -8.52
N GLY A 146 9.70 4.37 -8.90
CA GLY A 146 10.66 5.12 -8.09
C GLY A 146 10.59 6.65 -8.28
N GLU A 147 9.84 7.11 -9.28
CA GLU A 147 9.68 8.54 -9.58
C GLU A 147 8.54 9.17 -8.78
N PHE A 148 7.59 8.36 -8.33
CA PHE A 148 6.48 8.80 -7.50
C PHE A 148 6.93 9.35 -6.16
N VAL A 149 6.24 10.40 -5.72
CA VAL A 149 6.29 10.94 -4.37
C VAL A 149 4.89 10.98 -3.77
N SER A 150 4.81 11.12 -2.44
CA SER A 150 3.52 11.24 -1.74
C SER A 150 2.61 12.34 -2.29
N ALA A 151 3.19 13.39 -2.88
CA ALA A 151 2.44 14.49 -3.45
C ALA A 151 1.66 14.10 -4.71
N ASP A 152 2.03 13.02 -5.42
CA ASP A 152 1.35 12.55 -6.64
C ASP A 152 0.04 11.80 -6.34
N PHE A 153 -0.30 11.62 -5.06
CA PHE A 153 -1.46 10.85 -4.61
C PHE A 153 -2.37 11.65 -3.70
N VAL A 154 -3.66 11.29 -3.70
CA VAL A 154 -4.64 11.76 -2.71
C VAL A 154 -5.05 10.58 -1.85
N PHE A 155 -4.95 10.78 -0.53
CA PHE A 155 -5.16 9.74 0.48
C PHE A 155 -6.43 9.97 1.30
N ASP A 156 -6.97 8.89 1.85
CA ASP A 156 -8.06 8.97 2.82
C ASP A 156 -7.60 9.70 4.08
N GLY A 157 -8.40 10.70 4.46
CA GLY A 157 -8.19 11.56 5.60
C GLY A 157 -8.84 11.11 6.89
N SER A 158 -9.66 10.06 6.85
CA SER A 158 -10.39 9.57 8.01
C SER A 158 -9.44 9.06 9.09
N THR A 159 -9.61 9.58 10.31
CA THR A 159 -8.93 9.08 11.54
C THR A 159 -9.82 8.14 12.35
N ARG A 160 -10.96 7.72 11.78
CA ARG A 160 -11.86 6.77 12.42
C ARG A 160 -11.32 5.37 12.17
N GLY A 161 -11.17 4.59 13.25
CA GLY A 161 -10.90 3.16 13.16
C GLY A 161 -11.98 2.41 12.36
N ARG A 162 -11.56 1.38 11.65
CA ARG A 162 -12.36 0.54 10.75
C ARG A 162 -12.26 -0.90 11.21
N ASP A 163 -13.35 -1.63 11.04
CA ASP A 163 -13.35 -3.09 11.13
C ASP A 163 -13.37 -3.61 9.69
N ILE A 164 -12.26 -4.21 9.24
CA ILE A 164 -12.04 -4.67 7.88
C ILE A 164 -11.91 -6.19 7.91
N ALA A 165 -12.70 -6.88 7.10
CA ALA A 165 -12.61 -8.31 6.90
C ALA A 165 -12.39 -8.61 5.42
N GLY A 166 -11.36 -9.42 5.14
CA GLY A 166 -11.08 -10.00 3.84
C GLY A 166 -12.05 -11.12 3.49
N THR A 167 -11.62 -11.95 2.55
CA THR A 167 -12.39 -13.04 1.97
C THR A 167 -11.66 -14.37 2.14
N ASN A 168 -11.97 -15.39 1.32
CA ASN A 168 -11.15 -16.61 1.27
C ASN A 168 -10.20 -16.60 0.06
N SER A 169 -10.06 -15.46 -0.60
CA SER A 169 -9.12 -15.23 -1.69
C SER A 169 -7.98 -14.38 -1.15
N ALA A 170 -6.84 -14.39 -1.85
CA ALA A 170 -5.84 -13.35 -1.59
C ALA A 170 -6.51 -11.97 -1.66
N ASP A 171 -6.21 -11.10 -0.71
CA ASP A 171 -6.77 -9.76 -0.61
C ASP A 171 -5.68 -8.74 -0.31
N VAL A 172 -5.91 -7.50 -0.72
CA VAL A 172 -5.11 -6.34 -0.32
C VAL A 172 -5.98 -5.46 0.55
N LEU A 173 -5.71 -5.45 1.84
CA LEU A 173 -6.51 -4.74 2.84
C LEU A 173 -5.75 -3.53 3.36
N PHE A 174 -6.44 -2.39 3.42
CA PHE A 174 -5.91 -1.13 3.92
C PHE A 174 -6.71 -0.74 5.15
N GLY A 175 -6.01 -0.60 6.28
CA GLY A 175 -6.49 0.09 7.47
C GLY A 175 -6.67 1.57 7.15
N GLY A 176 -5.95 2.45 7.82
CA GLY A 176 -6.24 3.88 7.73
C GLY A 176 -5.32 4.76 8.56
N ARG A 177 -5.92 5.80 9.15
CA ARG A 177 -5.24 6.66 10.13
C ARG A 177 -5.76 6.48 11.55
N GLY A 178 -6.64 5.49 11.74
CA GLY A 178 -7.32 5.23 12.99
C GLY A 178 -6.66 4.07 13.72
N HIS A 179 -7.30 3.57 14.78
CA HIS A 179 -6.99 2.24 15.30
C HIS A 179 -7.88 1.26 14.53
N ASP A 180 -7.31 0.58 13.55
CA ASP A 180 -8.02 -0.28 12.62
C ASP A 180 -7.91 -1.76 13.07
N LEU A 181 -8.98 -2.51 12.87
CA LEU A 181 -9.03 -3.96 13.05
C LEU A 181 -9.09 -4.61 11.67
N ILE A 182 -8.07 -5.38 11.31
CA ILE A 182 -7.93 -6.02 10.00
C ILE A 182 -7.88 -7.54 10.18
N ASP A 183 -8.78 -8.25 9.52
CA ASP A 183 -8.87 -9.71 9.50
C ASP A 183 -8.81 -10.21 8.05
N GLY A 184 -7.70 -10.85 7.65
CA GLY A 184 -7.47 -11.39 6.31
C GLY A 184 -8.41 -12.55 5.93
N ASN A 185 -8.92 -13.27 6.93
CA ASN A 185 -9.67 -14.52 6.82
C ASN A 185 -8.88 -15.66 6.15
N GLY A 186 -8.82 -15.72 4.83
CA GLY A 186 -8.04 -16.77 4.19
C GLY A 186 -7.63 -16.41 2.79
N GLY A 187 -6.53 -16.99 2.33
CA GLY A 187 -5.83 -16.47 1.16
C GLY A 187 -4.43 -16.04 1.55
N SER A 188 -3.61 -15.70 0.56
CA SER A 188 -2.31 -15.09 0.83
C SER A 188 -2.46 -13.59 0.67
N ASP A 189 -2.61 -12.90 1.78
CA ASP A 189 -3.06 -11.53 1.83
C ASP A 189 -1.91 -10.53 1.93
N LYS A 190 -2.20 -9.28 1.59
CA LYS A 190 -1.40 -8.12 1.95
C LYS A 190 -2.23 -7.26 2.90
N LEU A 191 -1.81 -7.19 4.15
CA LEU A 191 -2.49 -6.45 5.21
C LEU A 191 -1.66 -5.23 5.57
N LEU A 192 -2.24 -4.03 5.41
CA LEU A 192 -1.55 -2.76 5.64
C LEU A 192 -2.33 -1.92 6.65
N GLY A 193 -1.86 -1.85 7.90
CA GLY A 193 -2.47 -1.07 8.98
C GLY A 193 -2.50 0.43 8.65
N GLY A 194 -1.33 0.99 8.34
CA GLY A 194 -1.19 2.38 7.91
C GLY A 194 -0.67 3.26 9.04
N LEU A 195 -1.47 4.22 9.49
CA LEU A 195 -1.14 5.03 10.67
C LEU A 195 -2.12 4.69 11.80
N GLY A 196 -1.62 4.73 13.04
CA GLY A 196 -2.41 4.42 14.22
C GLY A 196 -1.96 3.11 14.83
N ASP A 197 -2.54 2.76 15.98
CA ASP A 197 -2.23 1.51 16.65
C ASP A 197 -3.23 0.48 16.11
N ASP A 198 -2.79 -0.48 15.30
CA ASP A 198 -3.69 -1.39 14.58
C ASP A 198 -3.66 -2.82 15.13
N ASP A 199 -4.80 -3.51 15.04
CA ASP A 199 -4.93 -4.94 15.32
C ASP A 199 -5.06 -5.69 13.98
N ILE A 200 -4.05 -6.48 13.60
CA ILE A 200 -3.96 -7.13 12.28
C ILE A 200 -3.82 -8.65 12.42
N TYR A 201 -4.71 -9.39 11.76
CA TYR A 201 -4.77 -10.85 11.76
C TYR A 201 -4.75 -11.39 10.31
N GLY A 202 -3.71 -12.12 9.94
CA GLY A 202 -3.57 -12.83 8.64
C GLY A 202 -4.54 -14.00 8.48
N GLU A 203 -4.67 -14.78 9.56
CA GLU A 203 -5.50 -15.98 9.63
C GLU A 203 -4.95 -17.14 8.77
N SER A 204 -5.47 -17.43 7.58
CA SER A 204 -5.07 -18.64 6.83
C SER A 204 -4.43 -18.35 5.48
N GLY A 205 -3.15 -18.64 5.35
CA GLY A 205 -2.40 -18.57 4.10
C GLY A 205 -1.03 -17.97 4.35
N ASN A 206 -0.28 -17.71 3.29
CA ASN A 206 1.05 -17.10 3.42
C ASN A 206 0.89 -15.59 3.28
N ASP A 207 0.79 -14.90 4.40
CA ASP A 207 0.39 -13.51 4.47
C ASP A 207 1.57 -12.55 4.51
N GLN A 208 1.29 -11.31 4.16
CA GLN A 208 2.23 -10.22 4.11
C GLN A 208 1.68 -9.08 4.94
N ILE A 209 2.32 -8.78 6.08
CA ILE A 209 1.75 -7.89 7.09
C ILE A 209 2.65 -6.68 7.29
N TRP A 210 2.06 -5.49 7.18
CA TRP A 210 2.65 -4.21 7.55
C TRP A 210 1.76 -3.57 8.62
N GLY A 211 2.28 -3.40 9.83
CA GLY A 211 1.64 -2.58 10.85
C GLY A 211 1.58 -1.13 10.39
N GLY A 212 2.76 -0.55 10.16
CA GLY A 212 2.90 0.82 9.72
C GLY A 212 3.34 1.69 10.89
N VAL A 213 2.85 2.92 10.98
CA VAL A 213 3.23 3.83 12.06
C VAL A 213 2.25 3.72 13.21
N GLY A 214 2.73 3.20 14.33
CA GLY A 214 1.99 3.15 15.59
C GLY A 214 2.49 2.00 16.44
N SER A 215 1.68 1.58 17.40
CA SER A 215 1.91 0.36 18.17
C SER A 215 0.99 -0.75 17.67
N ASP A 216 1.49 -1.57 16.77
CA ASP A 216 0.64 -2.55 16.10
C ASP A 216 0.69 -3.91 16.79
N LEU A 217 -0.46 -4.58 16.85
CA LEU A 217 -0.58 -5.98 17.23
C LEU A 217 -0.80 -6.79 15.94
N MET A 218 0.13 -7.67 15.61
CA MET A 218 0.08 -8.47 14.40
C MET A 218 0.06 -9.97 14.72
N SER A 219 -0.74 -10.72 13.98
CA SER A 219 -0.80 -12.18 14.00
C SER A 219 -0.77 -12.69 12.57
N GLY A 220 0.14 -13.62 12.25
CA GLY A 220 0.21 -14.24 10.92
C GLY A 220 -0.89 -15.29 10.75
N GLY A 221 -1.09 -16.12 11.77
CA GLY A 221 -2.03 -17.22 11.75
C GLY A 221 -1.35 -18.51 11.28
N SER A 222 -1.85 -19.12 10.21
CA SER A 222 -1.32 -20.37 9.67
C SER A 222 -0.81 -20.18 8.26
N GLY A 223 0.41 -20.62 7.99
CA GLY A 223 1.09 -20.44 6.71
C GLY A 223 2.48 -19.87 6.94
N ASP A 224 3.21 -19.62 5.86
CA ASP A 224 4.52 -18.94 5.95
C ASP A 224 4.30 -17.44 5.83
N ASP A 225 4.26 -16.74 6.96
CA ASP A 225 3.90 -15.32 7.00
C ASP A 225 5.14 -14.42 6.98
N VAL A 226 4.97 -13.20 6.47
CA VAL A 226 6.05 -12.22 6.41
C VAL A 226 5.62 -10.89 7.03
N PHE A 227 6.23 -10.56 8.16
CA PHE A 227 6.06 -9.29 8.86
C PHE A 227 7.08 -8.28 8.35
N ARG A 228 6.62 -7.18 7.77
CA ARG A 228 7.46 -6.22 7.06
C ARG A 228 7.52 -4.88 7.75
N PHE A 229 8.74 -4.40 7.88
CA PHE A 229 9.04 -3.09 8.40
C PHE A 229 9.75 -2.31 7.30
N VAL A 230 9.33 -1.06 7.06
CA VAL A 230 9.86 -0.27 5.94
C VAL A 230 10.56 1.00 6.39
N SER A 231 10.36 1.42 7.64
CA SER A 231 11.09 2.53 8.24
C SER A 231 11.41 2.29 9.70
N VAL A 232 12.59 2.74 10.14
CA VAL A 232 12.95 2.75 11.57
C VAL A 232 11.98 3.62 12.39
N SER A 233 11.39 4.65 11.77
CA SER A 233 10.44 5.55 12.44
C SER A 233 9.18 4.86 12.93
N GLU A 234 8.79 3.75 12.29
CA GLU A 234 7.63 2.92 12.64
C GLU A 234 7.86 2.23 14.00
N MET A 235 9.10 1.87 14.32
CA MET A 235 9.43 1.01 15.47
C MET A 235 10.16 1.74 16.61
N THR A 236 10.06 3.07 16.67
CA THR A 236 10.76 3.84 17.72
C THR A 236 10.02 3.79 19.06
N SER A 237 10.79 3.83 20.15
CA SER A 237 10.30 3.66 21.53
C SER A 237 9.21 4.67 21.98
N ALA A 238 8.94 5.74 21.22
CA ALA A 238 7.94 6.76 21.51
C ALA A 238 6.62 6.61 20.73
N SER A 239 6.66 5.98 19.54
CA SER A 239 5.48 5.59 18.75
C SER A 239 4.87 4.26 19.21
N GLY A 240 5.59 3.61 20.12
CA GLY A 240 5.26 2.33 20.71
C GLY A 240 5.58 1.19 19.75
N ARG A 241 5.58 -0.01 20.32
CA ARG A 241 6.35 -1.13 19.79
C ARG A 241 5.41 -2.14 19.21
N ASP A 242 5.71 -2.55 18.00
CA ASP A 242 4.97 -3.60 17.34
C ASP A 242 5.17 -4.94 18.06
N VAL A 243 4.08 -5.67 18.15
CA VAL A 243 3.97 -6.96 18.81
C VAL A 243 3.49 -7.98 17.80
N ILE A 244 4.31 -8.99 17.54
CA ILE A 244 3.90 -10.18 16.78
C ILE A 244 3.47 -11.25 17.78
N ALA A 245 2.21 -11.64 17.71
CA ALA A 245 1.53 -12.44 18.73
C ALA A 245 1.82 -13.94 18.64
N ASP A 246 2.08 -14.45 17.45
CA ASP A 246 2.06 -15.88 17.14
C ASP A 246 3.24 -16.36 16.29
N PHE A 247 4.31 -15.57 16.19
CA PHE A 247 5.49 -15.86 15.37
C PHE A 247 5.94 -17.33 15.45
N GLN A 248 5.96 -18.02 14.32
CA GLN A 248 6.22 -19.45 14.20
C GLN A 248 7.62 -19.66 13.62
N ILE A 249 8.46 -20.41 14.36
CA ILE A 249 9.77 -20.86 13.90
C ILE A 249 9.79 -22.38 13.96
N ASN A 250 9.85 -23.03 12.80
CA ASN A 250 10.06 -24.47 12.67
C ASN A 250 9.34 -25.30 13.76
N ASP A 251 8.05 -25.04 13.97
CA ASP A 251 7.25 -25.59 15.10
C ASP A 251 6.82 -27.05 14.90
N GLY A 252 7.23 -27.66 13.78
CA GLY A 252 6.87 -29.02 13.38
C GLY A 252 5.62 -29.10 12.50
N ALA A 253 4.89 -28.00 12.26
CA ALA A 253 3.85 -27.90 11.23
C ALA A 253 4.44 -27.70 9.82
N GLY A 254 5.70 -27.26 9.74
CA GLY A 254 6.42 -27.04 8.49
C GLY A 254 6.24 -25.64 7.91
N TYR A 255 5.68 -24.73 8.71
CA TYR A 255 5.62 -23.31 8.40
C TYR A 255 6.76 -22.55 9.09
N ASP A 256 7.24 -21.47 8.47
CA ASP A 256 8.31 -20.63 9.00
C ASP A 256 8.04 -19.15 8.67
N ASP A 257 7.75 -18.37 9.72
CA ASP A 257 7.49 -16.94 9.58
C ASP A 257 8.80 -16.17 9.41
N LEU A 258 8.74 -15.06 8.68
CA LEU A 258 9.89 -14.21 8.41
C LEU A 258 9.65 -12.77 8.85
N ILE A 259 10.72 -12.14 9.30
CA ILE A 259 10.77 -10.70 9.55
C ILE A 259 11.57 -10.04 8.43
N ASP A 260 10.90 -9.22 7.62
CA ASP A 260 11.50 -8.48 6.52
C ASP A 260 11.94 -7.09 6.98
N LEU A 261 13.26 -6.92 7.07
CA LEU A 261 13.92 -5.66 7.36
C LEU A 261 14.70 -5.14 6.14
N SER A 262 14.52 -5.73 4.97
CA SER A 262 15.31 -5.44 3.75
C SER A 262 15.13 -4.00 3.24
N LYS A 263 14.18 -3.25 3.78
CA LYS A 263 13.93 -1.83 3.46
C LYS A 263 14.58 -0.86 4.44
N LEU A 264 15.03 -1.33 5.59
CA LEU A 264 15.68 -0.51 6.59
C LEU A 264 17.16 -0.40 6.25
N ASP A 265 17.66 0.82 6.18
CA ASP A 265 19.08 1.07 5.99
C ASP A 265 19.84 0.90 7.32
N ALA A 266 20.68 -0.11 7.37
CA ALA A 266 21.45 -0.48 8.55
C ALA A 266 22.59 0.52 8.87
N ASP A 267 23.00 1.40 7.93
CA ASP A 267 24.07 2.38 8.17
C ASP A 267 23.85 3.70 7.41
N LEU A 268 23.17 4.65 8.06
CA LEU A 268 22.86 5.96 7.49
C LEU A 268 24.10 6.83 7.15
N THR A 269 25.31 6.41 7.54
CA THR A 269 26.54 7.14 7.21
C THR A 269 27.07 6.82 5.81
N ARG A 270 26.54 5.76 5.19
CA ARG A 270 26.93 5.29 3.86
C ARG A 270 25.77 5.47 2.88
N ALA A 271 26.12 5.53 1.59
CA ALA A 271 25.12 5.71 0.54
C ALA A 271 24.55 4.36 0.10
N GLY A 272 23.24 4.33 -0.13
CA GLY A 272 22.50 3.12 -0.51
C GLY A 272 21.90 2.44 0.71
N ASN A 273 21.17 1.33 0.51
CA ASN A 273 20.58 0.56 1.60
C ASN A 273 21.57 -0.54 2.06
N GLN A 274 21.97 -0.53 3.34
CA GLN A 274 22.85 -1.54 3.93
C GLN A 274 22.04 -2.61 4.65
N ALA A 275 22.44 -3.87 4.49
CA ALA A 275 21.87 -5.01 5.21
C ALA A 275 22.36 -5.04 6.66
N PHE A 276 21.52 -5.58 7.56
CA PHE A 276 21.91 -5.83 8.94
C PHE A 276 22.83 -7.06 9.08
N ASP A 277 23.75 -6.99 10.04
CA ASP A 277 24.53 -8.11 10.52
C ASP A 277 23.87 -8.71 11.78
N PHE A 278 23.36 -9.95 11.67
CA PHE A 278 22.71 -10.61 12.78
C PHE A 278 23.73 -11.24 13.74
N ILE A 279 23.87 -10.65 14.92
CA ILE A 279 24.84 -11.06 15.95
C ILE A 279 24.21 -11.96 17.03
N GLY A 280 22.99 -12.46 16.82
CA GLY A 280 22.30 -13.31 17.77
C GLY A 280 21.96 -12.60 19.08
N ARG A 281 22.63 -12.98 20.17
CA ARG A 281 22.42 -12.41 21.52
C ARG A 281 23.63 -11.64 22.04
N ASP A 282 24.64 -11.42 21.21
CA ASP A 282 25.83 -10.68 21.58
C ASP A 282 25.52 -9.19 21.80
N SER A 283 26.43 -8.50 22.47
CA SER A 283 26.26 -7.06 22.77
C SER A 283 26.69 -6.21 21.59
N PHE A 284 26.01 -5.07 21.40
CA PHE A 284 26.38 -4.13 20.35
C PHE A 284 27.81 -3.63 20.53
N VAL A 285 28.51 -3.44 19.42
CA VAL A 285 29.90 -2.99 19.39
C VAL A 285 29.95 -1.53 18.92
N ALA A 286 30.60 -0.67 19.72
CA ALA A 286 30.76 0.73 19.34
C ALA A 286 31.51 0.88 18.00
N ASN A 287 31.04 1.78 17.14
CA ASN A 287 31.51 1.98 15.76
C ASN A 287 31.25 0.78 14.83
N SER A 288 30.19 0.01 15.09
CA SER A 288 29.72 -1.11 14.26
C SER A 288 28.22 -0.90 13.98
N PRO A 289 27.85 0.05 13.11
CA PRO A 289 26.45 0.25 12.74
C PRO A 289 25.92 -0.97 11.98
N GLY A 290 24.61 -1.15 12.04
CA GLY A 290 23.91 -2.18 11.31
C GLY A 290 23.90 -3.53 12.01
N GLU A 291 24.06 -3.57 13.33
CA GLU A 291 23.96 -4.81 14.10
C GLU A 291 22.51 -5.10 14.48
N LEU A 292 22.05 -6.33 14.27
CA LEU A 292 20.74 -6.83 14.67
C LEU A 292 20.90 -7.95 15.70
N ARG A 293 20.12 -7.90 16.77
CA ARG A 293 20.17 -8.90 17.85
C ARG A 293 18.80 -9.10 18.47
N TYR A 294 18.71 -10.10 19.34
CA TYR A 294 17.55 -10.29 20.20
C TYR A 294 17.90 -10.52 21.67
N THR A 295 16.93 -10.23 22.53
CA THR A 295 16.99 -10.43 23.98
C THR A 295 15.68 -11.03 24.50
N TYR A 296 15.59 -11.26 25.81
CA TYR A 296 14.34 -11.62 26.45
C TYR A 296 13.98 -10.57 27.50
N ASN A 297 12.74 -10.11 27.47
CA ASN A 297 12.23 -9.19 28.48
C ASN A 297 11.89 -9.94 29.79
N SER A 298 11.38 -9.21 30.79
CA SER A 298 10.99 -9.81 32.09
C SER A 298 9.77 -10.74 32.03
N ALA A 299 8.93 -10.61 31.00
CA ALA A 299 7.78 -11.50 30.75
C ALA A 299 8.20 -12.80 30.03
N GLY A 300 9.41 -12.85 29.48
CA GLY A 300 9.95 -13.99 28.74
C GLY A 300 9.79 -13.88 27.23
N ASP A 301 9.24 -12.77 26.75
CA ASP A 301 9.05 -12.48 25.32
C ASP A 301 10.39 -12.17 24.66
N THR A 302 10.45 -12.44 23.37
CA THR A 302 11.62 -12.18 22.54
C THR A 302 11.56 -10.75 22.06
N VAL A 303 12.67 -10.04 22.22
CA VAL A 303 12.77 -8.63 21.87
C VAL A 303 13.90 -8.47 20.88
N ILE A 304 13.54 -8.22 19.62
CA ILE A 304 14.47 -7.92 18.54
C ILE A 304 14.79 -6.43 18.59
N VAL A 305 16.07 -6.10 18.46
CA VAL A 305 16.55 -4.72 18.45
C VAL A 305 17.65 -4.57 17.42
N GLY A 306 17.65 -3.45 16.71
CA GLY A 306 18.71 -3.08 15.78
C GLY A 306 19.38 -1.78 16.17
N ASN A 307 20.69 -1.72 15.91
CA ASN A 307 21.52 -0.53 16.00
C ASN A 307 21.90 -0.09 14.58
N ILE A 308 21.54 1.13 14.19
CA ILE A 308 21.82 1.70 12.86
C ILE A 308 22.88 2.80 12.89
N ASP A 309 23.39 3.13 14.08
CA ASP A 309 24.40 4.17 14.24
C ASP A 309 25.68 3.65 14.94
N ASN A 310 26.61 4.55 15.24
CA ASN A 310 27.93 4.17 15.76
C ASN A 310 27.97 3.97 17.28
N ASP A 311 26.83 4.01 17.96
CA ASP A 311 26.74 3.88 19.41
C ASP A 311 26.54 2.41 19.85
N THR A 312 25.94 2.18 21.01
CA THR A 312 25.64 0.83 21.56
C THR A 312 24.19 0.70 22.05
N SER A 313 23.35 1.63 21.61
CA SER A 313 21.93 1.72 21.88
C SER A 313 21.17 1.02 20.75
N ALA A 314 19.88 0.81 20.95
CA ALA A 314 19.01 0.34 19.89
C ALA A 314 18.15 1.50 19.40
N GLU A 315 17.96 1.60 18.09
CA GLU A 315 17.11 2.64 17.49
C GLU A 315 15.70 2.13 17.24
N PHE A 316 15.53 0.82 17.08
CA PHE A 316 14.21 0.20 16.96
C PHE A 316 14.08 -1.08 17.78
N GLN A 317 12.82 -1.45 18.02
CA GLN A 317 12.48 -2.67 18.73
C GLN A 317 11.22 -3.32 18.14
N ILE A 318 11.26 -4.65 17.97
CA ILE A 318 10.09 -5.49 17.67
C ILE A 318 9.93 -6.52 18.80
N VAL A 319 8.70 -6.81 19.22
CA VAL A 319 8.39 -7.80 20.25
C VAL A 319 7.73 -9.02 19.63
N LEU A 320 8.25 -10.21 19.91
CA LEU A 320 7.57 -11.47 19.61
C LEU A 320 7.08 -12.06 20.93
N ILE A 321 5.79 -12.33 21.05
CA ILE A 321 5.24 -12.94 22.25
C ILE A 321 5.87 -14.33 22.44
N GLY A 322 6.35 -14.59 23.65
CA GLY A 322 7.00 -15.85 23.98
C GLY A 322 8.48 -15.95 23.60
N ARG A 323 9.06 -17.09 23.95
CA ARG A 323 10.51 -17.30 23.89
C ARG A 323 10.90 -18.01 22.60
N HIS A 324 11.55 -17.27 21.72
CA HIS A 324 12.05 -17.71 20.42
C HIS A 324 13.57 -17.75 20.41
N VAL A 325 14.13 -18.70 19.66
CA VAL A 325 15.58 -18.79 19.44
C VAL A 325 15.80 -18.46 17.97
N LEU A 326 16.18 -17.21 17.72
CA LEU A 326 16.31 -16.69 16.36
C LEU A 326 17.70 -16.98 15.77
N ASP A 327 17.74 -17.24 14.47
CA ASP A 327 18.92 -17.24 13.63
C ASP A 327 18.75 -16.34 12.39
N VAL A 328 19.77 -16.28 11.53
CA VAL A 328 19.79 -15.37 10.39
C VAL A 328 18.73 -15.71 9.33
N SER A 329 18.24 -16.95 9.29
CA SER A 329 17.25 -17.39 8.31
C SER A 329 15.82 -16.92 8.61
N ASP A 330 15.57 -16.48 9.85
CA ASP A 330 14.29 -15.88 10.27
C ASP A 330 14.11 -14.43 9.74
N PHE A 331 15.14 -13.89 9.07
CA PHE A 331 15.17 -12.51 8.61
C PHE A 331 15.43 -12.39 7.11
N ILE A 332 14.79 -11.40 6.50
CA ILE A 332 15.13 -10.90 5.16
C ILE A 332 15.84 -9.56 5.37
N VAL A 333 17.16 -9.52 5.15
CA VAL A 333 18.04 -8.35 5.39
C VAL A 333 18.92 -8.03 4.19
#